data_AF-A0A5C6TX02-F1
#
_entry.id   AF-A0A5C6TX02-F1
#
_cell.length_a   1.000
_cell.length_b   1.000
_cell.length_c   1.000
_cell.angle_alpha   90.00
_cell.angle_beta   90.00
_cell.angle_gamma   90.00
#
_symmetry.space_group_name_H-M   'P 1'
#
loop_
_entity.id
_entity.type
_entity.pdbx_description
1 polymer ?
#
loop_
_entity_poly.entity_id
_entity_poly.type
_entity_poly.pdbx_seq_one_letter_code
_entity_poly.pdbx_strand_id
1 'polypeptide(L)'
;MIAAFLFLLPSLDNGAGARPIDRPAIEREIRRITTACHMPGSSLTLIAEGELRFRPQPDSRYENVDCVLAGLRKSGLLSRLPMGFVGNQAAGH
;
A
#
# COMPACT_ATOMS: atom_id res chain seq x y z
N MET A 1 23.44 -52.48 -18.85
CA MET A 1 22.82 -51.75 -17.73
C MET A 1 23.78 -50.67 -17.28
N ILE A 2 23.40 -49.40 -17.41
CA ILE A 2 23.70 -48.26 -16.51
C ILE A 2 22.84 -47.12 -17.09
N ALA A 3 21.71 -46.84 -16.45
CA ALA A 3 20.85 -45.73 -16.78
C ALA A 3 21.45 -44.46 -16.17
N ALA A 4 21.93 -43.55 -17.01
CA ALA A 4 22.31 -42.22 -16.58
C ALA A 4 21.03 -41.46 -16.22
N PHE A 5 20.72 -41.44 -14.92
CA PHE A 5 19.68 -40.60 -14.33
C PHE A 5 20.14 -39.14 -14.43
N LEU A 6 19.82 -38.51 -15.56
CA LEU A 6 19.81 -37.05 -15.70
C LEU A 6 18.76 -36.51 -14.73
N PHE A 7 19.21 -36.12 -13.53
CA PHE A 7 18.47 -35.27 -12.63
C PHE A 7 18.31 -33.89 -13.29
N LEU A 8 17.27 -33.77 -14.12
CA LEU A 8 16.62 -32.52 -14.46
C LEU A 8 16.01 -31.96 -13.16
N LEU A 9 16.81 -31.25 -12.38
CA LEU A 9 16.29 -30.34 -11.37
C LEU A 9 15.61 -29.20 -12.12
N PRO A 10 14.27 -29.02 -12.03
CA PRO A 10 13.70 -27.75 -12.42
C PRO A 10 14.29 -26.70 -11.48
N SER A 11 14.99 -25.72 -12.05
CA SER A 11 15.36 -24.51 -11.34
C SER A 11 14.10 -23.96 -10.68
N LEU A 12 14.06 -23.98 -9.34
CA LEU A 12 13.14 -23.16 -8.57
C LEU A 12 13.51 -21.73 -8.90
N ASP A 13 12.80 -21.14 -9.85
CA ASP A 13 12.74 -19.72 -10.08
C ASP A 13 12.18 -19.09 -8.80
N ASN A 14 13.08 -18.81 -7.86
CA ASN A 14 12.79 -18.09 -6.63
C ASN A 14 12.83 -16.57 -6.92
N GLY A 15 12.30 -16.18 -8.07
CA GLY A 15 11.96 -14.82 -8.39
C GLY A 15 10.56 -14.56 -7.86
N ALA A 16 10.44 -14.28 -6.57
CA ALA A 16 9.24 -13.68 -6.00
C ALA A 16 9.01 -12.35 -6.74
N GLY A 17 8.25 -12.42 -7.84
CA GLY A 17 7.98 -11.31 -8.73
C GLY A 17 7.17 -10.26 -7.99
N ALA A 18 7.86 -9.30 -7.39
CA ALA A 18 7.25 -8.04 -6.98
C ALA A 18 6.62 -7.45 -8.25
N ARG A 19 5.29 -7.55 -8.35
CA ARG A 19 4.56 -6.95 -9.46
C ARG A 19 4.91 -5.46 -9.50
N PRO A 20 5.20 -4.90 -10.68
CA PRO A 20 5.51 -3.49 -10.78
C PRO A 20 4.35 -2.68 -10.18
N ILE A 21 4.69 -1.75 -9.28
CA ILE A 21 3.74 -0.87 -8.64
C ILE A 21 3.19 0.09 -9.71
N ASP A 22 1.93 -0.11 -10.12
CA ASP A 22 1.21 0.81 -10.99
C ASP A 22 0.81 2.07 -10.19
N ARG A 23 1.81 2.92 -9.95
CA ARG A 23 1.68 4.19 -9.24
C ARG A 23 0.52 5.05 -9.75
N PRO A 24 0.32 5.27 -11.07
CA PRO A 24 -0.80 6.10 -11.53
C PRO A 24 -2.16 5.46 -11.23
N ALA A 25 -2.30 4.11 -11.27
CA ALA A 25 -3.53 3.46 -10.82
C ALA A 25 -3.77 3.62 -9.33
N ILE A 26 -2.73 3.45 -8.50
CA ILE A 26 -2.83 3.62 -7.04
C ILE A 26 -3.17 5.06 -6.68
N GLU A 27 -2.56 6.06 -7.32
CA GLU A 27 -2.85 7.47 -7.07
C GLU A 27 -4.27 7.87 -7.47
N ARG A 28 -4.83 7.29 -8.54
CA ARG A 28 -6.25 7.46 -8.89
C ARG A 28 -7.16 6.89 -7.81
N GLU A 29 -6.83 5.70 -7.31
CA GLU A 29 -7.62 5.04 -6.28
C GLU A 29 -7.55 5.77 -4.93
N ILE A 30 -6.35 6.25 -4.55
CA ILE A 30 -6.15 7.14 -3.39
C ILE A 30 -7.07 8.35 -3.51
N ARG A 31 -7.02 9.08 -4.64
CA ARG A 31 -7.88 10.26 -4.86
C ARG A 31 -9.36 9.93 -4.77
N ARG A 32 -9.78 8.79 -5.31
CA ARG A 32 -11.17 8.32 -5.23
C ARG A 32 -11.61 8.13 -3.77
N ILE A 33 -10.79 7.45 -2.97
CA ILE A 33 -11.08 7.17 -1.55
C ILE A 33 -11.08 8.46 -0.72
N THR A 34 -10.05 9.30 -0.85
CA THR A 34 -9.97 10.54 -0.07
C THR A 34 -11.12 11.48 -0.39
N THR A 35 -11.52 11.57 -1.67
CA THR A 35 -12.68 12.38 -2.09
C THR A 35 -13.98 11.84 -1.49
N ALA A 36 -14.21 10.52 -1.54
CA ALA A 36 -15.41 9.90 -0.98
C ALA A 36 -15.52 10.08 0.55
N CYS A 37 -14.38 10.16 1.23
CA CYS A 37 -14.29 10.30 2.68
C CYS A 37 -14.07 11.75 3.15
N HIS A 38 -14.26 12.75 2.27
CA HIS A 38 -14.08 14.17 2.59
C HIS A 38 -12.71 14.50 3.22
N MET A 39 -11.67 13.79 2.77
CA MET A 39 -10.29 14.01 3.19
C MET A 39 -9.49 14.65 2.07
N PRO A 40 -8.51 15.51 2.41
CA PRO A 40 -7.61 16.08 1.42
C PRO A 40 -6.77 14.97 0.78
N GLY A 41 -6.51 15.06 -0.52
CA GLY A 41 -5.65 14.09 -1.22
C GLY A 41 -4.23 14.02 -0.64
N SER A 42 -3.75 15.08 0.02
CA SER A 42 -2.46 15.11 0.71
C SER A 42 -2.42 14.29 2.01
N SER A 43 -3.57 13.84 2.52
CA SER A 43 -3.61 12.98 3.71
C SER A 43 -3.12 11.56 3.45
N LEU A 44 -3.17 11.09 2.20
CA LEU A 44 -2.78 9.75 1.83
C LEU A 44 -1.88 9.79 0.60
N THR A 45 -0.67 9.27 0.71
CA THR A 45 0.32 9.37 -0.38
C THR A 45 1.07 8.06 -0.56
N LEU A 46 1.32 7.69 -1.81
CA LEU A 46 2.24 6.62 -2.17
C LEU A 46 3.67 7.21 -2.23
N ILE A 47 4.59 6.69 -1.42
CA ILE A 47 6.01 7.09 -1.48
C ILE A 47 6.80 6.24 -2.49
N ALA A 48 8.04 6.62 -2.81
CA ALA A 48 8.83 6.00 -3.88
C ALA A 48 9.11 4.51 -3.60
N GLU A 49 9.19 4.16 -2.32
CA GLU A 49 9.45 2.83 -1.77
C GLU A 49 8.24 1.89 -1.86
N GLY A 50 7.10 2.35 -2.40
CA GLY A 50 5.90 1.53 -2.53
C GLY A 50 5.11 1.40 -1.23
N GLU A 51 5.26 2.33 -0.29
CA GLU A 51 4.49 2.38 0.95
C GLU A 51 3.40 3.46 0.90
N LEU A 52 2.24 3.18 1.49
CA LEU A 52 1.19 4.17 1.72
C LEU A 52 1.45 4.90 3.03
N ARG A 53 1.64 6.22 2.97
CA ARG A 53 1.73 7.08 4.16
C ARG A 53 0.40 7.78 4.37
N PHE A 54 -0.19 7.54 5.54
CA PHE A 54 -1.44 8.17 5.94
C PHE A 54 -1.20 9.17 7.07
N ARG A 55 -1.52 10.44 6.81
CA ARG A 55 -1.42 11.58 7.72
C ARG A 55 -2.75 12.34 7.73
N PRO A 56 -3.66 12.00 8.66
CA PRO A 56 -4.85 12.82 8.90
C PRO A 56 -4.46 14.24 9.32
N GLN A 57 -5.32 15.22 9.03
CA GLN A 57 -5.19 16.54 9.63
C GLN A 57 -5.47 16.44 11.14
N PRO A 58 -4.88 17.29 11.99
CA PRO A 58 -5.07 17.25 13.44
C PRO A 58 -6.54 17.41 13.87
N ASP A 59 -7.37 18.05 13.06
CA ASP A 59 -8.80 18.28 13.26
C ASP A 59 -9.69 17.31 12.45
N SER A 60 -9.10 16.31 11.79
CA SER A 60 -9.86 15.31 11.04
C SER A 60 -10.80 14.55 11.96
N ARG A 61 -12.08 14.52 11.57
CA ARG A 61 -13.10 13.73 12.26
C ARG A 61 -12.75 12.24 12.21
N TYR A 62 -13.01 11.53 13.29
CA TYR A 62 -12.76 10.09 13.40
C TYR A 62 -13.49 9.30 12.31
N GLU A 63 -14.71 9.70 11.94
CA GLU A 63 -15.51 9.05 10.92
C GLU A 63 -14.86 9.13 9.52
N ASN A 64 -14.20 10.24 9.22
CA ASN A 64 -13.49 10.42 7.94
C ASN A 64 -12.23 9.54 7.88
N VAL A 65 -11.51 9.44 9.01
CA VAL A 65 -10.35 8.56 9.16
C VAL A 65 -10.76 7.11 8.97
N ASP A 66 -11.82 6.67 9.65
CA ASP A 66 -12.33 5.29 9.55
C ASP A 66 -12.84 4.99 8.13
N CYS A 67 -13.53 5.95 7.49
CA CYS A 67 -13.94 5.85 6.09
C CYS A 67 -12.75 5.57 5.15
N VAL A 68 -11.64 6.32 5.30
CA VAL A 68 -10.46 6.11 4.46
C VAL A 68 -9.85 4.73 4.69
N LEU A 69 -9.71 4.31 5.95
CA LEU A 69 -9.17 2.98 6.28
C LEU A 69 -10.05 1.87 5.73
N ALA A 70 -11.37 1.98 5.85
CA ALA A 70 -12.32 1.05 5.26
C ALA A 70 -12.24 1.04 3.73
N GLY A 71 -12.10 2.21 3.10
CA GLY A 71 -11.92 2.35 1.66
C GLY A 71 -10.65 1.64 1.15
N LEU A 72 -9.54 1.77 1.88
CA LEU A 72 -8.26 1.16 1.52
C LEU A 72 -8.24 -0.36 1.71
N ARG A 73 -8.97 -0.86 2.71
CA ARG A 73 -9.21 -2.31 2.86
C ARG A 73 -10.04 -2.85 1.68
N LYS A 74 -11.11 -2.15 1.32
CA LYS A 74 -12.01 -2.56 0.21
C LYS A 74 -11.35 -2.49 -1.16
N SER A 75 -10.45 -1.54 -1.39
CA SER A 75 -9.71 -1.43 -2.66
C SER A 75 -8.64 -2.52 -2.84
N GLY A 76 -8.31 -3.26 -1.77
CA GLY A 76 -7.28 -4.28 -1.78
C GLY A 76 -5.85 -3.71 -1.81
N LEU A 77 -5.68 -2.38 -1.68
CA LEU A 77 -4.37 -1.75 -1.65
C LEU A 77 -3.54 -2.20 -0.45
N LEU A 78 -4.17 -2.39 0.71
CA LEU A 78 -3.50 -2.87 1.93
C LEU A 78 -3.01 -4.32 1.86
N SER A 79 -3.53 -5.11 0.91
CA SER A 79 -3.04 -6.47 0.66
C SER A 79 -1.80 -6.49 -0.23
N ARG A 80 -1.42 -5.34 -0.81
CA ARG A 80 -0.33 -5.21 -1.79
C ARG A 80 0.76 -4.25 -1.35
N LEU A 81 0.40 -3.24 -0.58
CA LEU A 81 1.28 -2.16 -0.16
C LEU A 81 1.27 -2.07 1.37
N PRO A 82 2.44 -2.00 2.02
CA PRO A 82 2.50 -1.66 3.43
C PRO A 82 1.92 -0.25 3.65
N MET A 83 1.34 -0.03 4.82
CA MET A 83 0.85 1.28 5.24
C MET A 83 1.50 1.71 6.55
N GLY A 84 1.99 2.94 6.57
CA GLY A 84 2.48 3.62 7.77
C GLY A 84 1.59 4.82 8.11
N PHE A 85 1.29 4.98 9.39
CA PHE A 85 0.71 6.21 9.91
C PHE A 85 1.83 7.21 10.18
N VAL A 86 1.66 8.45 9.73
CA VAL A 86 2.54 9.54 10.13
C VAL A 86 1.90 10.24 11.31
N GLY A 87 2.39 9.96 12.51
CA GLY A 87 1.91 10.61 13.73
C GLY A 87 2.28 12.09 13.77
N ASN A 88 1.36 12.92 14.26
CA ASN A 88 1.62 14.33 14.59
C ASN A 88 2.12 14.46 16.03
N GLN A 89 3.01 13.57 16.48
CA GLN A 89 3.63 13.71 17.80
C GLN A 89 4.46 15.00 17.73
N ALA A 90 3.91 16.11 18.25
CA ALA A 90 4.72 17.28 18.53
C ALA A 90 5.86 16.78 19.43
N ALA A 91 7.10 16.95 19.00
CA ALA A 91 8.21 16.83 19.91
C ALA A 91 7.93 17.84 21.03
N GLY A 92 7.52 17.35 22.19
CA GLY A 92 7.27 18.18 23.36
C GLY A 92 8.54 18.96 23.65
N HIS A 93 8.44 20.28 23.60
CA HIS A 93 9.37 21.22 24.18
C HIS A 93 8.59 22.04 25.22
#